data_AF-A0A2D3VX57-F1
#
_entry.id   AF-A0A2D3VX57-F1
#
_cell.length_a   1.000
_cell.length_b   1.000
_cell.length_c   1.000
_cell.angle_alpha   90.00
_cell.angle_beta   90.00
_cell.angle_gamma   90.00
#
_symmetry.space_group_name_H-M   'P 1'
#
loop_
_entity.id
_entity.type
_entity.pdbx_description
1 polymer ?
#
loop_
_entity_poly.entity_id
_entity_poly.type
_entity_poly.pdbx_seq_one_letter_code
_entity_poly.pdbx_strand_id
1 'polypeptide(L)'
;MRLSRKKGKQMKKLILSLLLLVSSNLLAKVNAVVSIIPQQTILEQIGGDKVEITLMVTPGNSPHTYEPKPAQMREIEKANLYFTIGVEFEKAWLDKFVAQNGKMKVISVAKGIEKLPMKEHSHEGHEHKAHDDHEHANTDPHVWTSPENVKIIATNIYEALLRVDKAHKEYY
;
A
#
# COMPACT_ATOMS: atom_id res chain seq x y z
N MET A 1 52.36 7.85 -26.04
CA MET A 1 51.20 8.78 -26.02
C MET A 1 49.79 8.15 -26.23
N ARG A 2 49.64 6.84 -26.58
CA ARG A 2 48.32 6.19 -26.81
C ARG A 2 47.56 5.74 -25.55
N LEU A 3 48.23 5.46 -24.43
CA LEU A 3 47.59 4.96 -23.20
C LEU A 3 46.74 6.02 -22.46
N SER A 4 47.15 7.29 -22.48
CA SER A 4 46.43 8.38 -21.80
C SER A 4 45.05 8.65 -22.39
N ARG A 5 44.92 8.64 -23.73
CA ARG A 5 43.62 8.79 -24.43
C ARG A 5 42.63 7.66 -24.12
N LYS A 6 43.11 6.43 -23.92
CA LYS A 6 42.26 5.25 -23.62
C LYS A 6 41.70 5.32 -22.20
N LYS A 7 42.51 5.78 -21.23
CA LYS A 7 42.07 6.03 -19.84
C LYS A 7 41.01 7.13 -19.75
N GLY A 8 41.19 8.25 -20.46
CA GLY A 8 40.19 9.33 -20.48
C GLY A 8 38.84 8.90 -21.10
N LYS A 9 38.86 8.05 -22.13
CA LYS A 9 37.62 7.50 -22.73
C LYS A 9 36.92 6.50 -21.79
N GLN A 10 37.67 5.72 -21.01
CA GLN A 10 37.11 4.81 -20.00
C GLN A 10 36.52 5.57 -18.80
N MET A 11 37.22 6.57 -18.27
CA MET A 11 36.69 7.45 -17.21
C MET A 11 35.39 8.15 -17.64
N LYS A 12 35.32 8.66 -18.87
CA LYS A 12 34.07 9.27 -19.40
C LYS A 12 32.91 8.27 -19.47
N LYS A 13 33.18 7.01 -19.83
CA LYS A 13 32.15 5.94 -19.85
C LYS A 13 31.68 5.58 -18.43
N LEU A 14 32.60 5.51 -17.48
CA LEU A 14 32.29 5.24 -16.06
C LEU A 14 31.45 6.37 -15.45
N ILE A 15 31.82 7.63 -15.69
CA ILE A 15 31.05 8.79 -15.23
C ILE A 15 29.66 8.81 -15.86
N LEU A 16 29.55 8.55 -17.17
CA LEU A 16 28.26 8.52 -17.86
C LEU A 16 27.35 7.38 -17.36
N SER A 17 27.91 6.21 -17.10
CA SER A 17 27.17 5.07 -16.54
C SER A 17 26.69 5.34 -15.10
N LEU A 18 27.51 6.01 -14.29
CA LEU A 18 27.15 6.41 -12.93
C LEU A 18 26.03 7.46 -12.95
N LEU A 19 26.12 8.45 -13.85
CA LEU A 19 25.09 9.46 -14.02
C LEU A 19 23.74 8.84 -14.41
N LEU A 20 23.75 7.90 -15.37
CA LEU A 20 22.57 7.15 -15.80
C LEU A 20 21.93 6.35 -14.66
N LEU A 21 22.73 5.66 -13.85
CA LEU A 21 22.23 4.89 -12.70
C LEU A 21 21.58 5.77 -11.63
N VAL A 22 22.16 6.95 -11.36
CA VAL A 22 21.59 7.91 -10.41
C VAL A 22 20.27 8.48 -10.93
N SER A 23 20.20 8.85 -12.21
CA SER A 23 18.95 9.35 -12.83
C SER A 23 17.82 8.33 -12.81
N SER A 24 18.11 7.04 -13.03
CA SER A 24 17.08 5.99 -13.03
C SER A 24 16.39 5.82 -11.68
N ASN A 25 17.14 5.94 -10.58
CA ASN A 25 16.55 5.83 -9.23
C ASN A 25 15.63 7.01 -8.89
N LEU A 26 15.88 8.19 -9.46
CA LEU A 26 15.06 9.38 -9.27
C LEU A 26 13.78 9.38 -10.12
N LEU A 27 13.69 8.51 -11.13
CA LEU A 27 12.47 8.32 -11.93
C LEU A 27 11.66 7.08 -11.51
N ALA A 28 12.20 6.23 -10.63
CA ALA A 28 11.52 5.01 -10.21
C ALA A 28 10.32 5.37 -9.31
N LYS A 29 9.14 4.87 -9.68
CA LYS A 29 7.92 5.04 -8.88
C LYS A 29 7.73 3.88 -7.91
N VAL A 30 7.08 4.17 -6.79
CA VAL A 30 6.62 3.14 -5.86
C VAL A 30 5.33 2.53 -6.39
N ASN A 31 5.33 1.22 -6.65
CA ASN A 31 4.10 0.48 -6.96
C ASN A 31 3.35 0.19 -5.66
N ALA A 32 2.24 0.86 -5.45
CA ALA A 32 1.43 0.74 -4.24
C ALA A 32 0.04 0.21 -4.56
N VAL A 33 -0.44 -0.70 -3.73
CA VAL A 33 -1.77 -1.29 -3.85
C VAL A 33 -2.61 -0.86 -2.66
N VAL A 34 -3.86 -0.49 -2.91
CA VAL A 34 -4.84 -0.13 -1.88
C VAL A 34 -6.12 -0.93 -2.11
N SER A 35 -6.86 -1.21 -1.03
CA SER A 35 -8.09 -1.99 -1.13
C SER A 35 -9.26 -1.14 -1.64
N ILE A 36 -9.40 0.09 -1.13
CA ILE A 36 -10.58 0.94 -1.37
C ILE A 36 -10.21 2.41 -1.71
N ILE A 37 -11.16 3.13 -2.29
CA ILE A 37 -11.01 4.52 -2.78
C ILE A 37 -10.48 5.49 -1.69
N PRO A 38 -10.96 5.48 -0.43
CA PRO A 38 -10.43 6.39 0.59
C PRO A 38 -8.91 6.32 0.76
N GLN A 39 -8.33 5.12 0.71
CA GLN A 39 -6.88 4.94 0.78
C GLN A 39 -6.20 5.45 -0.49
N GLN A 40 -6.77 5.19 -1.67
CA GLN A 40 -6.27 5.73 -2.94
C GLN A 40 -6.19 7.24 -2.87
N THR A 41 -7.27 7.91 -2.48
CA THR A 41 -7.33 9.37 -2.44
C THR A 41 -6.27 9.96 -1.52
N ILE A 42 -6.10 9.42 -0.31
CA ILE A 42 -5.08 9.91 0.63
C ILE A 42 -3.67 9.65 0.08
N LEU A 43 -3.43 8.46 -0.49
CA LEU A 43 -2.14 8.10 -1.09
C LEU A 43 -1.80 8.96 -2.31
N GLU A 44 -2.77 9.32 -3.14
CA GLU A 44 -2.57 10.24 -4.27
C GLU A 44 -2.15 11.63 -3.80
N GLN A 45 -2.77 12.15 -2.73
CA GLN A 45 -2.42 13.47 -2.18
C GLN A 45 -1.00 13.52 -1.62
N ILE A 46 -0.51 12.44 -1.01
CA ILE A 46 0.84 12.38 -0.45
C ILE A 46 1.86 12.00 -1.53
N GLY A 47 1.56 10.96 -2.30
CA GLY A 47 2.49 10.31 -3.22
C GLY A 47 2.61 10.97 -4.58
N GLY A 48 1.57 11.66 -5.05
CA GLY A 48 1.53 12.32 -6.35
C GLY A 48 2.02 11.45 -7.51
N ASP A 49 2.91 12.00 -8.34
CA ASP A 49 3.48 11.30 -9.50
C ASP A 49 4.59 10.30 -9.15
N LYS A 50 5.02 10.22 -7.88
CA LYS A 50 6.06 9.31 -7.38
C LYS A 50 5.54 7.92 -7.04
N VAL A 51 4.22 7.76 -7.00
CA VAL A 51 3.56 6.51 -6.70
C VAL A 51 2.70 6.09 -7.88
N GLU A 52 2.74 4.81 -8.23
CA GLU A 52 1.81 4.17 -9.15
C GLU A 52 0.82 3.35 -8.32
N ILE A 53 -0.46 3.75 -8.34
CA ILE A 53 -1.47 3.23 -7.42
C ILE A 53 -2.39 2.26 -8.15
N THR A 54 -2.49 1.04 -7.63
CA THR A 54 -3.49 0.06 -8.05
C THR A 54 -4.62 0.00 -7.02
N LEU A 55 -5.82 0.37 -7.43
CA LEU A 55 -7.04 0.18 -6.64
C LEU A 55 -7.60 -1.23 -6.87
N MET A 56 -7.91 -1.94 -5.77
CA MET A 56 -8.54 -3.25 -5.84
C MET A 56 -10.05 -3.16 -6.06
N VAL A 57 -10.80 -2.66 -5.09
CA VAL A 57 -12.26 -2.57 -5.20
C VAL A 57 -12.60 -1.29 -5.95
N THR A 58 -12.83 -1.41 -7.26
CA THR A 58 -13.11 -0.27 -8.14
C THR A 58 -14.50 0.32 -7.91
N PRO A 59 -14.75 1.61 -8.26
CA PRO A 59 -16.05 2.25 -8.08
C PRO A 59 -17.22 1.40 -8.57
N GLY A 60 -18.31 1.38 -7.81
CA GLY A 60 -19.50 0.58 -8.11
C GLY A 60 -19.44 -0.88 -7.65
N ASN A 61 -18.34 -1.33 -7.04
CA ASN A 61 -18.22 -2.69 -6.48
C ASN A 61 -18.21 -2.66 -4.95
N SER A 62 -18.69 -3.75 -4.34
CA SER A 62 -18.71 -3.91 -2.88
C SER A 62 -17.46 -4.64 -2.38
N PRO A 63 -16.74 -4.11 -1.38
CA PRO A 63 -15.62 -4.80 -0.76
C PRO A 63 -16.00 -6.15 -0.12
N HIS A 64 -17.27 -6.35 0.22
CA HIS A 64 -17.72 -7.59 0.86
C HIS A 64 -17.79 -8.78 -0.10
N THR A 65 -17.91 -8.54 -1.41
CA THR A 65 -18.13 -9.59 -2.43
C THR A 65 -17.18 -9.49 -3.61
N TYR A 66 -16.18 -8.61 -3.56
CA TYR A 66 -15.32 -8.33 -4.70
C TYR A 66 -14.30 -9.45 -4.94
N GLU A 67 -14.15 -9.84 -6.20
CA GLU A 67 -13.10 -10.73 -6.67
C GLU A 67 -12.09 -9.97 -7.55
N PRO A 68 -10.77 -10.03 -7.25
CA PRO A 68 -9.75 -9.38 -8.05
C PRO A 68 -9.66 -9.93 -9.47
N LYS A 69 -9.50 -9.02 -10.43
CA LYS A 69 -9.29 -9.39 -11.84
C LYS A 69 -7.87 -9.96 -12.02
N PRO A 70 -7.63 -10.83 -13.02
CA PRO A 70 -6.28 -11.32 -13.33
C PRO A 70 -5.26 -10.21 -13.59
N ALA A 71 -5.70 -9.05 -14.10
CA ALA A 71 -4.83 -7.89 -14.25
C ALA A 71 -4.35 -7.32 -12.91
N GLN A 72 -5.23 -7.23 -11.90
CA GLN A 72 -4.87 -6.78 -10.56
C GLN A 72 -3.94 -7.76 -9.87
N MET A 73 -4.11 -9.07 -10.11
CA MET A 73 -3.17 -10.08 -9.62
C MET A 73 -1.76 -9.88 -10.17
N ARG A 74 -1.60 -9.43 -11.42
CA ARG A 74 -0.28 -9.09 -11.97
C ARG A 74 0.33 -7.85 -11.32
N GLU A 75 -0.49 -6.88 -10.93
CA GLU A 75 0.00 -5.70 -10.23
C GLU A 75 0.41 -6.02 -8.79
N ILE A 76 -0.26 -6.97 -8.11
CA ILE A 76 0.22 -7.53 -6.83
C ILE A 76 1.63 -8.09 -6.94
N GLU A 77 1.96 -8.80 -8.02
CA GLU A 77 3.29 -9.38 -8.22
C GLU A 77 4.41 -8.31 -8.30
N LYS A 78 4.08 -7.12 -8.80
CA LYS A 78 5.03 -6.00 -8.95
C LYS A 78 5.01 -5.02 -7.77
N ALA A 79 4.04 -5.16 -6.87
CA ALA A 79 3.81 -4.21 -5.80
C ALA A 79 4.98 -4.16 -4.80
N ASN A 80 5.35 -2.94 -4.42
CA ASN A 80 6.29 -2.69 -3.32
C ASN A 80 5.55 -2.60 -1.99
N LEU A 81 4.37 -1.98 -2.00
CA LEU A 81 3.52 -1.74 -0.83
C LEU A 81 2.10 -2.24 -1.08
N TYR A 82 1.49 -2.80 -0.05
CA TYR A 82 0.04 -2.97 0.05
C TYR A 82 -0.43 -2.26 1.32
N PHE A 83 -1.37 -1.33 1.20
CA PHE A 83 -1.97 -0.65 2.34
C PHE A 83 -3.28 -1.34 2.73
N THR A 84 -3.35 -1.87 3.95
CA THR A 84 -4.57 -2.44 4.53
C THR A 84 -5.28 -1.44 5.43
N ILE A 85 -6.61 -1.47 5.48
CA ILE A 85 -7.43 -0.66 6.40
C ILE A 85 -8.39 -1.50 7.27
N GLY A 86 -8.46 -2.80 7.00
CA GLY A 86 -9.21 -3.79 7.78
C GLY A 86 -10.62 -4.06 7.27
N VAL A 87 -10.88 -3.85 5.97
CA VAL A 87 -12.14 -4.23 5.32
C VAL A 87 -12.18 -5.74 5.01
N GLU A 88 -13.38 -6.29 4.85
CA GLU A 88 -13.64 -7.71 4.60
C GLU A 88 -12.89 -8.25 3.36
N PHE A 89 -12.78 -7.43 2.32
CA PHE A 89 -12.00 -7.77 1.11
C PHE A 89 -10.58 -8.24 1.46
N GLU A 90 -9.92 -7.54 2.40
CA GLU A 90 -8.54 -7.86 2.79
C GLU A 90 -8.50 -9.17 3.58
N LYS A 91 -9.48 -9.43 4.44
CA LYS A 91 -9.59 -10.71 5.17
C LYS A 91 -9.68 -11.90 4.20
N ALA A 92 -10.37 -11.72 3.07
CA ALA A 92 -10.56 -12.78 2.08
C ALA A 92 -9.33 -13.00 1.17
N TRP A 93 -8.58 -11.95 0.84
CA TRP A 93 -7.59 -12.00 -0.25
C TRP A 93 -6.15 -11.75 0.15
N LEU A 94 -5.89 -11.11 1.30
CA LEU A 94 -4.54 -10.66 1.66
C LEU A 94 -3.54 -11.81 1.75
N ASP A 95 -3.91 -12.94 2.35
CA ASP A 95 -3.03 -14.11 2.46
C ASP A 95 -2.60 -14.63 1.09
N LYS A 96 -3.52 -14.64 0.12
CA LYS A 96 -3.21 -15.02 -1.27
C LYS A 96 -2.26 -14.02 -1.93
N PHE A 97 -2.45 -12.72 -1.67
CA PHE A 97 -1.54 -11.69 -2.20
C PHE A 97 -0.14 -11.80 -1.61
N VAL A 98 -0.02 -12.04 -0.31
CA VAL A 98 1.27 -12.24 0.37
C VAL A 98 1.95 -13.51 -0.11
N ALA A 99 1.20 -14.60 -0.29
CA ALA A 99 1.74 -15.84 -0.86
C ALA A 99 2.26 -15.66 -2.29
N GLN A 100 1.59 -14.82 -3.09
CA GLN A 100 2.01 -14.53 -4.46
C GLN A 100 3.23 -13.60 -4.53
N ASN A 101 3.30 -12.58 -3.66
CA ASN A 101 4.41 -11.64 -3.61
C ASN A 101 4.95 -11.47 -2.18
N GLY A 102 5.87 -12.37 -1.80
CA GLY A 102 6.52 -12.33 -0.49
C GLY A 102 7.49 -11.15 -0.28
N LYS A 103 7.75 -10.33 -1.31
CA LYS A 103 8.58 -9.11 -1.19
C LYS A 103 7.74 -7.86 -0.91
N MET A 104 6.43 -7.92 -1.17
CA MET A 104 5.48 -6.83 -0.92
C MET A 104 5.42 -6.55 0.57
N LYS A 105 5.55 -5.29 0.96
CA LYS A 105 5.36 -4.90 2.37
C LYS A 105 3.91 -4.54 2.60
N VAL A 106 3.28 -5.23 3.54
CA VAL A 106 1.90 -4.95 3.96
C VAL A 106 1.93 -3.97 5.12
N ILE A 107 1.21 -2.85 4.99
CA ILE A 107 1.14 -1.77 5.98
C ILE A 107 -0.32 -1.53 6.36
N SER A 108 -0.65 -1.72 7.64
CA SER A 108 -1.96 -1.28 8.16
C SER A 108 -1.97 0.22 8.37
N VAL A 109 -2.79 0.92 7.58
CA VAL A 109 -2.99 2.38 7.73
C VAL A 109 -3.91 2.72 8.89
N ALA A 110 -4.68 1.75 9.38
CA ALA A 110 -5.52 1.87 10.57
C ALA A 110 -4.73 1.67 11.89
N LYS A 111 -3.41 1.44 11.83
CA LYS A 111 -2.60 1.24 13.02
C LYS A 111 -2.67 2.48 13.93
N GLY A 112 -3.02 2.25 15.20
CA GLY A 112 -3.16 3.31 16.20
C GLY A 112 -4.56 3.95 16.26
N ILE A 113 -5.52 3.47 15.46
CA ILE A 113 -6.92 3.89 15.53
C ILE A 113 -7.69 2.93 16.45
N GLU A 114 -8.38 3.49 17.43
CA GLU A 114 -9.37 2.76 18.23
C GLU A 114 -10.65 2.58 17.39
N LYS A 115 -11.03 1.33 17.13
CA LYS A 115 -12.21 1.02 16.33
C LYS A 115 -13.45 0.93 17.21
N LEU A 116 -14.55 1.47 16.72
CA LEU A 116 -15.85 1.32 17.37
C LEU A 116 -16.34 -0.12 17.25
N PRO A 117 -17.06 -0.65 18.26
CA PRO A 117 -17.74 -1.94 18.12
C PRO A 117 -18.87 -1.80 17.09
N MET A 118 -19.09 -2.85 16.29
CA MET A 118 -20.30 -2.94 15.48
C MET A 118 -21.50 -3.03 16.41
N LYS A 119 -22.52 -2.20 16.16
CA LYS A 119 -23.82 -2.35 16.84
C LYS A 119 -24.42 -3.67 16.39
N GLU A 120 -24.59 -4.61 17.31
CA GLU A 120 -25.47 -5.75 17.09
C GLU A 120 -26.89 -5.21 16.86
N HIS A 121 -27.45 -5.46 15.68
CA HIS A 121 -28.89 -5.46 15.54
C HIS A 121 -29.38 -6.72 16.24
N SER A 122 -29.95 -6.57 17.43
CA SER A 122 -30.58 -7.66 18.18
C SER A 122 -31.74 -8.23 17.37
N HIS A 123 -31.46 -9.22 16.53
CA HIS A 123 -32.44 -10.22 16.15
C HIS A 123 -32.48 -11.21 17.32
N GLU A 124 -33.61 -11.28 18.02
CA GLU A 124 -33.84 -12.27 19.07
C GLU A 124 -33.54 -13.67 18.54
N GLY A 125 -32.56 -14.33 19.15
CA GLY A 125 -32.27 -15.75 18.93
C GLY A 125 -30.85 -16.02 18.45
N HIS A 126 -29.95 -16.29 19.40
CA HIS A 126 -29.17 -17.53 19.50
C HIS A 126 -27.95 -17.28 20.40
N GLU A 127 -27.96 -17.90 21.59
CA GLU A 127 -26.77 -18.06 22.43
C GLU A 127 -25.72 -18.87 21.65
N HIS A 128 -24.57 -18.26 21.37
CA HIS A 128 -23.37 -18.99 20.97
C HIS A 128 -22.23 -18.68 21.92
N LYS A 129 -21.73 -19.76 22.52
CA LYS A 129 -20.64 -19.79 23.48
C LYS A 129 -19.38 -19.15 22.91
N ALA A 130 -18.78 -18.28 23.72
CA ALA A 130 -17.47 -17.69 23.49
C ALA A 130 -16.40 -18.79 23.39
N HIS A 131 -15.81 -18.91 22.21
CA HIS A 131 -14.45 -19.43 22.04
C HIS A 131 -13.56 -18.23 21.75
N ASP A 132 -12.66 -17.95 22.70
CA ASP A 132 -11.50 -17.06 22.57
C ASP A 132 -10.67 -17.48 21.35
N ASP A 133 -10.69 -16.69 20.26
CA ASP A 133 -9.50 -16.41 19.42
C ASP A 133 -9.69 -15.43 18.23
N HIS A 134 -10.67 -14.50 18.27
CA HIS A 134 -10.88 -13.57 17.13
C HIS A 134 -11.21 -12.13 17.56
N GLU A 135 -10.22 -11.37 18.04
CA GLU A 135 -10.33 -9.93 18.37
C GLU A 135 -10.60 -8.99 17.14
N HIS A 136 -11.00 -9.51 15.98
CA HIS A 136 -11.18 -8.73 14.75
C HIS A 136 -12.53 -8.90 14.04
N ALA A 137 -13.47 -9.64 14.63
CA ALA A 137 -14.74 -9.95 13.97
C ALA A 137 -15.83 -8.88 14.15
N ASN A 138 -15.75 -8.02 15.18
CA ASN A 138 -16.89 -7.20 15.61
C ASN A 138 -16.62 -5.69 15.73
N THR A 139 -15.66 -5.16 14.97
CA THR A 139 -15.35 -3.72 14.97
C THR A 139 -15.61 -3.07 13.62
N ASP A 140 -16.11 -1.84 13.63
CA ASP A 140 -16.48 -1.08 12.45
C ASP A 140 -15.22 -0.75 11.61
N PRO A 141 -15.14 -1.21 10.34
CA PRO A 141 -13.98 -0.97 9.50
C PRO A 141 -13.95 0.46 8.91
N HIS A 142 -15.03 1.25 8.99
CA HIS A 142 -15.21 2.55 8.31
C HIS A 142 -14.46 3.70 9.00
N VAL A 143 -13.25 3.43 9.49
CA VAL A 143 -12.42 4.36 10.27
C VAL A 143 -12.08 5.65 9.52
N TRP A 144 -12.05 5.61 8.19
CA TRP A 144 -11.75 6.77 7.32
C TRP A 144 -12.85 7.84 7.32
N THR A 145 -14.03 7.55 7.87
CA THR A 145 -15.13 8.51 7.95
C THR A 145 -14.91 9.59 9.02
N SER A 146 -13.97 9.37 9.94
CA SER A 146 -13.54 10.37 10.93
C SER A 146 -12.32 11.17 10.42
N PRO A 147 -12.40 12.51 10.33
CA PRO A 147 -11.25 13.35 9.94
C PRO A 147 -10.03 13.20 10.86
N GLU A 148 -10.23 12.88 12.14
CA GLU A 148 -9.12 12.63 13.09
C GLU A 148 -8.38 11.35 12.72
N ASN A 149 -9.12 10.29 12.39
CA ASN A 149 -8.54 9.03 11.91
C ASN A 149 -7.86 9.21 10.55
N VAL A 150 -8.38 10.08 9.67
CA VAL A 150 -7.72 10.39 8.39
C VAL A 150 -6.32 10.96 8.59
N LYS A 151 -6.09 11.77 9.63
CA LYS A 151 -4.73 12.25 9.97
C LYS A 151 -3.79 11.09 10.29
N ILE A 152 -4.24 10.13 11.10
CA ILE A 152 -3.46 8.94 11.47
C ILE A 152 -3.17 8.07 10.23
N ILE A 153 -4.19 7.85 9.40
CA ILE A 153 -4.07 7.11 8.14
C ILE A 153 -3.04 7.77 7.22
N ALA A 154 -3.12 9.10 7.05
CA ALA A 154 -2.18 9.87 6.25
C ALA A 154 -0.75 9.78 6.79
N THR A 155 -0.55 9.90 8.12
CA THR A 155 0.77 9.72 8.76
C THR A 155 1.34 8.33 8.50
N ASN A 156 0.52 7.28 8.65
CA ASN A 156 0.95 5.90 8.40
C ASN A 156 1.36 5.68 6.92
N ILE A 157 0.62 6.28 5.98
CA ILE A 157 0.96 6.24 4.55
C ILE A 157 2.28 6.98 4.28
N TYR A 158 2.42 8.21 4.80
CA TYR A 158 3.62 9.02 4.69
C TYR A 158 4.86 8.28 5.19
N GLU A 159 4.80 7.72 6.39
CA GLU A 159 5.92 6.97 6.96
C GLU A 159 6.28 5.73 6.15
N ALA A 160 5.30 5.05 5.56
CA ALA A 160 5.54 3.90 4.71
C ALA A 160 6.30 4.28 3.43
N LEU A 161 5.89 5.39 2.79
CA LEU A 161 6.58 5.93 1.62
C LEU A 161 8.02 6.31 1.94
N LEU A 162 8.26 7.02 3.06
CA LEU A 162 9.62 7.37 3.51
C LEU A 162 10.54 6.15 3.72
N ARG A 163 9.98 5.01 4.13
CA ARG A 163 10.75 3.79 4.39
C ARG A 163 11.17 3.09 3.09
N VAL A 164 10.37 3.16 2.03
CA VAL A 164 10.65 2.46 0.77
C VAL A 164 11.27 3.36 -0.29
N ASP A 165 11.05 4.67 -0.19
CA ASP A 165 11.46 5.63 -1.19
C ASP A 165 12.05 6.90 -0.54
N LYS A 166 13.30 6.78 -0.14
CA LYS A 166 14.06 7.89 0.47
C LYS A 166 14.44 8.96 -0.55
N ALA A 167 14.43 8.63 -1.86
CA ALA A 167 14.84 9.56 -2.91
C ALA A 167 13.85 10.72 -3.07
N HIS A 168 12.57 10.47 -2.77
CA HIS A 168 11.50 11.46 -2.87
C HIS A 168 11.02 12.02 -1.52
N LYS A 169 11.80 11.83 -0.44
CA LYS A 169 11.44 12.30 0.91
C LYS A 169 11.08 13.79 1.00
N GLU A 170 11.72 14.65 0.22
CA GLU A 170 11.43 16.10 0.24
C GLU A 170 10.11 16.46 -0.44
N TYR A 171 9.60 15.58 -1.31
CA TYR A 171 8.31 15.76 -1.98
C TYR A 171 7.15 15.33 -1.09
N TYR A 172 7.30 14.16 -0.44
CA TYR A 172 6.31 13.61 0.49
C TYR A 172 6.15 14.49 1.74
#